data_AF-A0AB38BQM0-F1
#
_entry.id   AF-A0AB38BQM0-F1
#
_cell.length_a   1.000
_cell.length_b   1.000
_cell.length_c   1.000
_cell.angle_alpha   90.00
_cell.angle_beta   90.00
_cell.angle_gamma   90.00
#
_symmetry.space_group_name_H-M   'P 1'
#
loop_
_entity.id
_entity.type
_entity.pdbx_description
1 polymer ?
#
loop_
_entity_poly.entity_id
_entity_poly.type
_entity_poly.pdbx_seq_one_letter_code
_entity_poly.pdbx_strand_id
1 'polypeptide(L)'
;MSENTNNSNVAYCSFSLNSEFVSTLRCGQASYEAFSGMGAPFVNNPQYQSVQGKGAIPAGRYFIVDRQSGGRFGWVREPLQDFLAGTERGEWFGLYRDDGEVDDQTTVDNIRRGAFRLHPVGPRGLSEGCITLNSQIGFDELKKYLRSQRGEVISGTNLKYYGVIDVVGAGDKNSK
;
A
#
# COMPACT_ATOMS: atom_id res chain seq x y z
N MET A 1 20.45 11.39 -22.31
CA MET A 1 21.05 11.38 -20.97
C MET A 1 19.91 11.48 -19.97
N SER A 2 19.41 10.35 -19.46
CA SER A 2 18.45 10.36 -18.35
C SER A 2 19.25 10.11 -17.09
N GLU A 3 19.65 11.19 -16.41
CA GLU A 3 20.13 11.09 -15.04
C GLU A 3 18.97 10.55 -14.22
N ASN A 4 19.04 9.27 -13.85
CA ASN A 4 18.09 8.69 -12.91
C ASN A 4 18.53 9.13 -11.50
N THR A 5 18.37 10.42 -11.21
CA THR A 5 18.56 10.95 -9.87
C THR A 5 17.38 10.49 -9.04
N ASN A 6 17.57 9.40 -8.30
CA ASN A 6 16.64 9.01 -7.24
C ASN A 6 16.44 10.24 -6.35
N ASN A 7 15.20 10.67 -6.26
CA ASN A 7 14.81 11.84 -5.51
C ASN A 7 15.07 11.60 -4.03
N SER A 8 16.00 12.36 -3.44
CA SER A 8 16.40 12.18 -2.05
C SER A 8 15.34 12.59 -1.03
N ASN A 9 14.23 13.20 -1.48
CA ASN A 9 13.16 13.66 -0.59
C ASN A 9 12.15 12.56 -0.24
N VAL A 10 12.17 11.42 -0.94
CA VAL A 10 11.16 10.36 -0.81
C VAL A 10 11.80 8.98 -0.72
N ALA A 11 11.11 8.05 -0.08
CA ALA A 11 11.54 6.66 0.03
C ALA A 11 11.21 5.87 -1.24
N TYR A 12 12.03 4.86 -1.53
CA TYR A 12 11.78 3.89 -2.60
C TYR A 12 11.61 2.51 -1.99
N CYS A 13 10.50 1.88 -2.33
CA CYS A 13 10.08 0.60 -1.79
C CYS A 13 9.66 -0.37 -2.88
N SER A 14 9.70 -1.66 -2.59
CA SER A 14 9.22 -2.71 -3.48
C SER A 14 8.52 -3.81 -2.68
N PHE A 15 7.47 -4.38 -3.25
CA PHE A 15 6.76 -5.53 -2.68
C PHE A 15 6.47 -6.56 -3.79
N SER A 16 6.68 -7.84 -3.50
CA SER A 16 6.51 -8.91 -4.48
C SER A 16 5.23 -9.70 -4.25
N LEU A 17 4.48 -9.96 -5.32
CA LEU A 17 3.36 -10.90 -5.32
C LEU A 17 3.88 -12.26 -5.83
N ASN A 18 4.23 -13.14 -4.89
CA ASN A 18 4.91 -14.42 -5.12
C ASN A 18 4.01 -15.66 -4.90
N SER A 19 2.70 -15.47 -4.67
CA SER A 19 1.72 -16.51 -4.36
C SER A 19 1.99 -17.33 -3.08
N GLU A 20 2.89 -16.87 -2.22
CA GLU A 20 3.17 -17.47 -0.91
C GLU A 20 2.40 -16.76 0.21
N PHE A 21 2.24 -17.39 1.38
CA PHE A 21 1.56 -16.75 2.51
C PHE A 21 2.27 -15.48 3.02
N VAL A 22 3.59 -15.43 2.87
CA VAL A 22 4.44 -14.29 3.26
C VAL A 22 5.34 -13.92 2.11
N SER A 23 5.49 -12.62 1.89
CA SER A 23 6.39 -12.01 0.92
C SER A 23 7.24 -10.95 1.61
N THR A 24 8.11 -10.31 0.84
CA THR A 24 9.05 -9.30 1.34
C THR A 24 8.66 -7.92 0.84
N LEU A 25 8.45 -6.99 1.78
CA LEU A 25 8.46 -5.56 1.52
C LEU A 25 9.87 -5.02 1.81
N ARG A 26 10.49 -4.40 0.81
CA ARG A 26 11.78 -3.71 0.96
C ARG A 26 11.53 -2.20 0.90
N CYS A 27 12.12 -1.44 1.80
CA CYS A 27 12.09 0.02 1.78
C CYS A 27 13.44 0.55 2.25
N GLY A 28 14.11 1.34 1.41
CA GLY A 28 15.48 1.76 1.68
C GLY A 28 16.40 0.53 1.87
N GLN A 29 17.05 0.43 3.03
CA GLN A 29 17.94 -0.69 3.37
C GLN A 29 17.26 -1.81 4.17
N ALA A 30 16.02 -1.61 4.62
CA ALA A 30 15.30 -2.55 5.46
C ALA A 30 14.43 -3.52 4.65
N SER A 31 14.12 -4.67 5.24
CA SER A 31 13.20 -5.66 4.68
C SER A 31 12.25 -6.14 5.77
N TYR A 32 10.98 -6.30 5.42
CA TYR A 32 9.90 -6.66 6.32
C TYR A 32 9.10 -7.81 5.73
N GLU A 33 8.67 -8.73 6.58
CA GLU A 33 7.67 -9.73 6.22
C GLU A 33 6.30 -9.07 6.09
N ALA A 34 5.68 -9.23 4.93
CA ALA A 34 4.38 -8.66 4.63
C ALA A 34 3.57 -9.56 3.69
N PHE A 35 2.27 -9.31 3.61
CA PHE A 35 1.37 -9.99 2.70
C PHE A 35 0.30 -9.04 2.17
N SER A 36 -0.36 -9.47 1.09
CA SER A 36 -1.50 -8.78 0.50
C SER A 36 -2.57 -9.77 0.06
N GLY A 37 -3.84 -9.48 0.35
CA GLY A 37 -4.96 -10.38 0.04
C GLY A 37 -5.27 -11.39 1.15
N MET A 38 -6.28 -12.22 0.93
CA MET A 38 -6.98 -12.99 1.97
C MET A 38 -6.78 -14.50 1.84
N GLY A 39 -5.71 -15.03 2.43
CA GLY A 39 -5.42 -16.47 2.47
C GLY A 39 -5.26 -17.11 1.08
N ALA A 40 -4.95 -18.41 1.01
CA ALA A 40 -4.88 -19.11 -0.27
C ALA A 40 -6.30 -19.24 -0.90
N PRO A 41 -6.44 -19.09 -2.22
CA PRO A 41 -5.39 -18.86 -3.24
C PRO A 41 -5.10 -17.36 -3.52
N PHE A 42 -5.68 -16.44 -2.76
CA PHE A 42 -5.67 -14.99 -3.05
C PHE A 42 -4.42 -14.24 -2.55
N VAL A 43 -3.82 -14.72 -1.46
CA VAL A 43 -2.69 -14.07 -0.80
C VAL A 43 -1.46 -14.03 -1.69
N ASN A 44 -0.89 -12.83 -1.83
CA ASN A 44 0.27 -12.50 -2.66
C ASN A 44 0.17 -13.02 -4.10
N ASN A 45 -1.02 -13.32 -4.60
CA ASN A 45 -1.19 -13.93 -5.91
C ASN A 45 -1.68 -12.89 -6.93
N PRO A 46 -0.86 -12.50 -7.92
CA PRO A 46 -1.21 -11.46 -8.88
C PRO A 46 -2.38 -11.87 -9.79
N GLN A 47 -2.66 -13.17 -9.96
CA GLN A 47 -3.77 -13.66 -10.79
C GLN A 47 -5.15 -13.32 -10.21
N TYR A 48 -5.23 -13.04 -8.91
CA TYR A 48 -6.50 -12.75 -8.23
C TYR A 48 -6.66 -11.26 -7.87
N GLN A 49 -5.84 -10.37 -8.43
CA GLN A 49 -5.89 -8.93 -8.14
C GLN A 49 -7.22 -8.23 -8.50
N SER A 50 -8.04 -8.83 -9.37
CA SER A 50 -9.39 -8.34 -9.70
C SER A 50 -10.49 -8.92 -8.80
N VAL A 51 -10.16 -9.77 -7.82
CA VAL A 51 -11.14 -10.30 -6.85
C VAL A 51 -11.40 -9.31 -5.72
N GLN A 52 -12.60 -8.72 -5.70
CA GLN A 52 -13.00 -7.75 -4.68
C GLN A 52 -12.96 -8.34 -3.26
N GLY A 53 -12.41 -7.58 -2.31
CA GLY A 53 -12.35 -7.93 -0.88
C GLY A 53 -11.42 -9.09 -0.50
N LYS A 54 -10.88 -9.83 -1.47
CA LYS A 54 -9.99 -10.98 -1.20
C LYS A 54 -8.67 -10.93 -1.93
N GLY A 55 -8.67 -10.44 -3.16
CA GLY A 55 -7.48 -10.39 -4.02
C GLY A 55 -6.39 -9.51 -3.43
N ALA A 56 -5.14 -9.87 -3.73
CA ALA A 56 -3.99 -9.02 -3.45
C ALA A 56 -4.15 -7.62 -4.07
N ILE A 57 -3.34 -6.68 -3.58
CA ILE A 57 -3.16 -5.37 -4.21
C ILE A 57 -2.75 -5.58 -5.67
N PRO A 58 -3.30 -4.81 -6.63
CA PRO A 58 -2.85 -4.93 -8.00
C PRO A 58 -1.38 -4.59 -8.21
N ALA A 59 -0.79 -5.17 -9.25
CA ALA A 59 0.57 -4.81 -9.65
C ALA A 59 0.62 -3.37 -10.19
N GLY A 60 1.74 -2.69 -9.93
CA GLY A 60 1.96 -1.30 -10.34
C GLY A 60 2.69 -0.48 -9.29
N ARG A 61 2.89 0.80 -9.61
CA ARG A 61 3.48 1.78 -8.71
C ARG A 61 2.40 2.47 -7.88
N TYR A 62 2.70 2.70 -6.61
CA TYR A 62 1.82 3.42 -5.69
C TYR A 62 2.58 4.51 -4.94
N PHE A 63 1.95 5.67 -4.77
CA PHE A 63 2.39 6.70 -3.84
C PHE A 63 2.01 6.33 -2.41
N ILE A 64 2.96 6.48 -1.49
CA ILE A 64 2.75 6.31 -0.05
C ILE A 64 2.38 7.67 0.53
N VAL A 65 1.09 7.88 0.78
CA VAL A 65 0.54 9.15 1.25
C VAL A 65 0.02 9.03 2.68
N ASP A 66 -0.21 10.18 3.32
CA ASP A 66 -1.05 10.21 4.51
C ASP A 66 -2.41 9.57 4.22
N ARG A 67 -2.90 8.75 5.16
CA ARG A 67 -4.30 8.33 5.10
C ARG A 67 -5.16 9.57 5.21
N GLN A 68 -5.82 9.93 4.11
CA GLN A 68 -6.90 10.90 4.19
C GLN A 68 -8.03 10.26 5.00
N SER A 69 -8.35 10.83 6.16
CA SER A 69 -9.58 10.55 6.88
C SER A 69 -10.72 10.88 5.91
N GLY A 70 -11.47 9.85 5.49
CA GLY A 70 -12.45 9.96 4.41
C GLY A 70 -13.29 11.21 4.56
N GLY A 71 -13.22 12.12 3.58
CA GLY A 71 -13.90 13.41 3.64
C GLY A 71 -15.38 13.27 3.99
N ARG A 72 -15.95 14.29 4.66
CA ARG A 72 -17.35 14.62 5.07
C ARG A 72 -18.43 13.52 5.27
N PHE A 73 -18.37 12.39 4.59
CA PHE A 73 -19.23 11.21 4.68
C PHE A 73 -18.48 9.90 5.05
N GLY A 74 -17.14 9.90 5.18
CA GLY A 74 -16.36 8.69 5.51
C GLY A 74 -16.66 8.06 6.87
N TRP A 75 -17.16 8.84 7.83
CA TRP A 75 -17.51 8.38 9.18
C TRP A 75 -18.81 7.55 9.24
N VAL A 76 -19.65 7.57 8.19
CA VAL A 76 -20.98 6.92 8.21
C VAL A 76 -20.88 5.41 7.94
N ARG A 77 -19.71 4.90 7.52
CA ARG A 77 -19.49 3.48 7.23
C ARG A 77 -18.46 2.80 8.12
N GLU A 78 -17.79 3.53 9.00
CA GLU A 78 -16.88 2.92 9.97
C GLU A 78 -17.73 2.36 11.14
N PRO A 79 -17.76 1.04 11.37
CA PRO A 79 -18.46 0.48 12.51
C PRO A 79 -17.89 1.06 13.81
N LEU A 80 -18.77 1.34 14.79
CA LEU A 80 -18.47 2.01 16.08
C LEU A 80 -17.26 1.44 16.86
N GLN A 81 -16.80 0.22 16.55
CA GLN A 81 -15.54 -0.36 17.06
C GLN A 81 -14.28 0.38 16.56
N ASP A 82 -14.33 1.06 15.41
CA ASP A 82 -13.22 1.81 14.83
C ASP A 82 -12.91 3.11 15.57
N PHE A 83 -13.89 3.68 16.29
CA PHE A 83 -13.67 4.88 17.10
C PHE A 83 -12.80 4.61 18.35
N LEU A 84 -12.86 3.39 18.90
CA LEU A 84 -12.01 2.98 20.04
C LEU A 84 -10.60 2.53 19.60
N ALA A 85 -10.45 2.06 18.36
CA ALA A 85 -9.15 1.78 17.72
C ALA A 85 -8.54 3.01 17.01
N GLY A 86 -9.17 4.18 17.17
CA GLY A 86 -8.96 5.39 16.37
C GLY A 86 -7.58 6.04 16.49
N THR A 87 -6.76 5.64 17.46
CA THR A 87 -5.36 6.08 17.57
C THR A 87 -4.38 5.20 16.79
N GLU A 88 -4.66 3.90 16.60
CA GLU A 88 -3.71 2.98 15.94
C GLU A 88 -3.85 2.97 14.40
N ARG A 89 -5.05 3.23 13.87
CA ARG A 89 -5.30 3.21 12.41
C ARG A 89 -5.14 4.56 11.71
N GLY A 90 -5.09 5.65 12.47
CA GLY A 90 -4.77 6.99 11.95
C GLY A 90 -3.33 7.11 11.45
N GLU A 91 -2.46 6.21 11.93
CA GLU A 91 -1.04 6.16 11.59
C GLU A 91 -0.74 5.37 10.30
N TRP A 92 -1.75 4.70 9.72
CA TRP A 92 -1.60 3.93 8.49
C TRP A 92 -1.40 4.85 7.30
N PHE A 93 -0.71 4.36 6.27
CA PHE A 93 -0.54 5.10 5.02
C PHE A 93 -1.58 4.68 3.99
N GLY A 94 -1.99 5.63 3.14
CA GLY A 94 -2.71 5.34 1.90
C GLY A 94 -1.74 4.91 0.80
N LEU A 95 -2.18 3.99 -0.05
CA LEU A 95 -1.46 3.57 -1.25
C LEU A 95 -2.28 3.96 -2.49
N TYR A 96 -1.92 5.08 -3.11
CA TYR A 96 -2.63 5.62 -4.27
C TYR A 96 -1.88 5.23 -5.53
N ARG A 97 -2.57 4.59 -6.48
CA ARG A 97 -1.91 4.05 -7.67
C ARG A 97 -1.44 5.19 -8.57
N ASP A 98 -0.28 5.02 -9.18
CA ASP A 98 0.24 5.93 -10.21
C ASP A 98 -0.27 5.48 -11.58
N ASP A 99 -1.57 5.64 -11.83
CA ASP A 99 -2.25 5.24 -13.07
C ASP A 99 -2.81 6.44 -13.87
N GLY A 100 -2.37 7.65 -13.53
CA GLY A 100 -2.81 8.91 -14.13
C GLY A 100 -3.93 9.60 -13.37
N GLU A 101 -4.62 8.89 -12.46
CA GLU A 101 -5.61 9.45 -11.54
C GLU A 101 -5.14 9.23 -10.09
N VAL A 102 -4.79 10.32 -9.40
CA VAL A 102 -4.25 10.23 -8.04
C VAL A 102 -5.40 10.22 -7.04
N ASP A 103 -5.96 9.04 -6.80
CA ASP A 103 -7.02 8.83 -5.81
C ASP A 103 -6.89 7.51 -5.04
N ASP A 104 -7.86 7.26 -4.14
CA ASP A 104 -7.88 6.08 -3.27
C ASP A 104 -8.47 4.84 -3.96
N GLN A 105 -8.55 4.82 -5.27
CA GLN A 105 -9.19 3.79 -6.08
C GLN A 105 -8.40 3.52 -7.34
N THR A 106 -8.74 2.42 -8.00
CA THR A 106 -8.18 2.07 -9.31
C THR A 106 -9.09 1.04 -9.96
N THR A 107 -8.93 0.85 -11.27
CA THR A 107 -9.67 -0.16 -12.03
C THR A 107 -8.70 -1.19 -12.61
N VAL A 108 -8.99 -2.47 -12.38
CA VAL A 108 -8.22 -3.60 -12.91
C VAL A 108 -9.19 -4.63 -13.43
N ASP A 109 -9.02 -5.04 -14.69
CA ASP A 109 -9.93 -5.95 -15.40
C ASP A 109 -11.41 -5.51 -15.34
N ASN A 110 -11.67 -4.21 -15.48
CA ASN A 110 -12.99 -3.59 -15.33
C ASN A 110 -13.61 -3.69 -13.91
N ILE A 111 -12.85 -4.13 -12.92
CA ILE A 111 -13.26 -4.18 -11.51
C ILE A 111 -12.62 -3.03 -10.75
N ARG A 112 -13.46 -2.22 -10.09
CA ARG A 112 -13.02 -1.14 -9.19
C ARG A 112 -12.50 -1.72 -7.89
N ARG A 113 -11.26 -1.38 -7.54
CA ARG A 113 -10.60 -1.66 -6.26
C ARG A 113 -10.15 -0.33 -5.64
N GLY A 114 -9.62 -0.37 -4.41
CA GLY A 114 -9.19 0.84 -3.71
C GLY A 114 -9.13 0.67 -2.21
N ALA A 115 -9.06 1.80 -1.51
CA ALA A 115 -8.87 1.90 -0.07
C ALA A 115 -7.64 1.14 0.43
N PHE A 116 -6.62 1.03 -0.42
CA PHE A 116 -5.42 0.27 -0.11
C PHE A 116 -4.57 0.99 0.92
N ARG A 117 -4.09 0.23 1.90
CA ARG A 117 -3.30 0.75 3.01
C ARG A 117 -1.98 0.01 3.14
N LEU A 118 -1.00 0.68 3.73
CA LEU A 118 0.18 0.07 4.32
C LEU A 118 0.03 0.11 5.84
N HIS A 119 -0.06 -1.05 6.47
CA HIS A 119 -0.40 -1.16 7.89
C HIS A 119 0.15 -2.45 8.53
N PRO A 120 0.25 -2.55 9.86
CA PRO A 120 0.57 -3.80 10.53
C PRO A 120 -0.65 -4.72 10.59
N VAL A 121 -0.39 -6.01 10.78
CA VAL A 121 -1.43 -7.01 10.99
C VAL A 121 -2.28 -6.67 12.22
N GLY A 122 -3.60 -6.64 12.04
CA GLY A 122 -4.55 -6.46 13.13
C GLY A 122 -5.00 -7.80 13.75
N PRO A 123 -5.81 -7.79 14.82
CA PRO A 123 -6.22 -9.01 15.53
C PRO A 123 -6.90 -10.08 14.67
N ARG A 124 -7.54 -9.66 13.56
CA ARG A 124 -8.23 -10.55 12.62
C ARG A 124 -7.37 -11.00 11.43
N GLY A 125 -6.13 -10.52 11.32
CA GLY A 125 -5.23 -10.90 10.22
C GLY A 125 -5.70 -10.50 8.81
N LEU A 126 -6.57 -9.49 8.70
CA LEU A 126 -7.18 -9.10 7.42
C LEU A 126 -6.28 -8.10 6.67
N SER A 127 -6.20 -8.29 5.34
CA SER A 127 -5.55 -7.35 4.41
C SER A 127 -6.54 -6.78 3.40
N GLU A 128 -7.44 -7.61 2.84
CA GLU A 128 -8.43 -7.21 1.81
C GLU A 128 -7.83 -6.52 0.56
N GLY A 129 -6.52 -6.73 0.33
CA GLY A 129 -5.75 -6.12 -0.75
C GLY A 129 -4.85 -4.96 -0.28
N CYS A 130 -4.74 -4.70 1.02
CA CYS A 130 -3.69 -3.83 1.56
C CYS A 130 -2.31 -4.51 1.50
N ILE A 131 -1.24 -3.78 1.77
CA ILE A 131 0.06 -4.38 2.12
C ILE A 131 0.15 -4.38 3.64
N THR A 132 0.16 -5.57 4.22
CA THR A 132 0.04 -5.79 5.65
C THR A 132 1.32 -6.40 6.20
N LEU A 133 2.01 -5.69 7.09
CA LEU A 133 3.23 -6.19 7.75
C LEU A 133 2.87 -7.18 8.86
N ASN A 134 3.62 -8.28 8.97
CA ASN A 134 3.38 -9.31 10.00
C ASN A 134 3.76 -8.83 11.42
N SER A 135 4.51 -7.74 11.54
CA SER A 135 5.05 -7.24 12.80
C SER A 135 4.65 -5.78 13.04
N GLN A 136 4.06 -5.51 14.21
CA GLN A 136 3.80 -4.15 14.68
C GLN A 136 5.10 -3.34 14.83
N ILE A 137 6.15 -3.97 15.39
CA ILE A 137 7.47 -3.34 15.56
C ILE A 137 8.06 -2.96 14.19
N GLY A 138 8.01 -3.90 13.22
CA GLY A 138 8.48 -3.64 11.87
C GLY A 138 7.71 -2.51 11.18
N PHE A 139 6.40 -2.42 11.43
CA PHE A 139 5.60 -1.29 10.95
C PHE A 139 5.99 0.03 11.62
N ASP A 140 6.25 0.05 12.92
CA ASP A 140 6.66 1.28 13.61
C ASP A 140 8.03 1.79 13.13
N GLU A 141 8.96 0.88 12.81
CA GLU A 141 10.24 1.20 12.17
C GLU A 141 10.04 1.78 10.77
N LEU A 142 9.26 1.09 9.93
CA LEU A 142 8.95 1.53 8.57
C LEU A 142 8.24 2.88 8.57
N LYS A 143 7.26 3.06 9.46
CA LYS A 143 6.55 4.32 9.66
C LYS A 143 7.52 5.43 10.02
N LYS A 144 8.39 5.23 11.01
CA LYS A 144 9.39 6.23 11.39
C LYS A 144 10.31 6.61 10.22
N TYR A 145 10.72 5.62 9.42
CA TYR A 145 11.53 5.85 8.22
C TYR A 145 10.78 6.64 7.14
N LEU A 146 9.53 6.30 6.84
CA LEU A 146 8.71 7.04 5.87
C LEU A 146 8.44 8.48 6.35
N ARG A 147 8.13 8.65 7.64
CA ARG A 147 7.85 9.97 8.23
C ARG A 147 9.08 10.87 8.36
N SER A 148 10.29 10.31 8.36
CA SER A 148 11.51 11.11 8.35
C SER A 148 11.83 11.70 6.97
N GLN A 149 11.17 11.21 5.91
CA GLN A 149 11.33 11.76 4.57
C GLN A 149 10.74 13.17 4.51
N ARG A 150 11.45 14.07 3.80
CA ARG A 150 10.93 15.43 3.54
C ARG A 150 9.57 15.35 2.86
N GLY A 151 9.40 14.37 1.98
CA GLY A 151 8.22 14.16 1.15
C GLY A 151 8.10 15.21 0.05
N GLU A 152 7.25 14.92 -0.92
CA GLU A 152 6.93 15.81 -2.02
C GLU A 152 5.44 15.84 -2.29
N VAL A 153 5.01 16.78 -3.14
CA VAL A 153 3.61 16.88 -3.55
C VAL A 153 3.45 16.17 -4.89
N ILE A 154 2.47 15.27 -4.99
CA ILE A 154 2.16 14.59 -6.24
C ILE A 154 1.69 15.65 -7.26
N SER A 155 2.33 15.66 -8.43
CA SER A 155 2.07 16.67 -9.48
C SER A 155 0.58 16.75 -9.84
N GLY A 156 0.04 17.97 -9.94
CA GLY A 156 -1.37 18.20 -10.23
C GLY A 156 -2.32 18.04 -9.02
N THR A 157 -1.79 17.78 -7.83
CA THR A 157 -2.57 17.63 -6.59
C THR A 157 -2.00 18.49 -5.45
N ASN A 158 -2.63 18.43 -4.28
CA ASN A 158 -2.07 18.94 -3.01
C ASN A 158 -1.67 17.81 -2.05
N LEU A 159 -1.53 16.58 -2.56
CA LEU A 159 -1.24 15.40 -1.76
C LEU A 159 0.24 15.25 -1.54
N LYS A 160 0.66 15.23 -0.27
CA LYS A 160 2.02 14.90 0.11
C LYS A 160 2.23 13.39 0.10
N TYR A 161 3.29 12.93 -0.54
CA TYR A 161 3.77 11.55 -0.49
C TYR A 161 5.16 11.46 0.13
N TYR A 162 5.40 10.37 0.85
CA TYR A 162 6.63 10.09 1.58
C TYR A 162 7.54 9.11 0.83
N GLY A 163 6.99 8.38 -0.12
CA GLY A 163 7.69 7.36 -0.88
C GLY A 163 6.84 6.79 -1.98
N VAL A 164 7.45 5.94 -2.78
CA VAL A 164 6.78 5.11 -3.78
C VAL A 164 7.03 3.65 -3.49
N ILE A 165 6.05 2.81 -3.76
CA ILE A 165 6.16 1.36 -3.67
C ILE A 165 5.82 0.72 -5.02
N ASP A 166 6.79 -0.02 -5.55
CA ASP A 166 6.61 -0.83 -6.76
C ASP A 166 6.13 -2.23 -6.36
N VAL A 167 4.88 -2.55 -6.72
CA VAL A 167 4.30 -3.88 -6.56
C VAL A 167 4.53 -4.69 -7.82
N VAL A 168 5.26 -5.78 -7.72
CA VAL A 168 5.66 -6.62 -8.86
C VAL A 168 5.06 -8.02 -8.74
N GLY A 169 4.37 -8.49 -9.78
CA GLY A 169 3.94 -9.88 -9.90
C GLY A 169 5.09 -10.81 -10.29
N ALA A 170 5.13 -12.02 -9.73
CA ALA A 170 5.97 -13.10 -10.24
C ALA A 170 5.46 -13.54 -11.63
N GLY A 171 5.82 -12.76 -12.66
CA GLY A 171 5.32 -12.89 -14.02
C GLY A 171 5.53 -11.61 -14.84
N ASP A 172 5.60 -10.46 -14.17
CA ASP A 172 5.81 -9.15 -14.79
C ASP A 172 7.31 -8.90 -15.03
N LYS A 173 7.92 -9.70 -15.89
CA LYS A 173 9.20 -9.30 -16.49
C LYS A 173 8.89 -8.24 -17.54
N ASN A 174 9.13 -6.97 -17.18
CA ASN A 174 9.26 -5.82 -18.07
C ASN A 174 8.78 -6.05 -19.51
N SER A 175 7.55 -5.61 -19.82
CA SER A 175 7.26 -5.24 -21.20
C SER A 175 8.16 -4.03 -21.50
N LYS A 176 9.20 -4.28 -22.29
CA LYS A 176 10.11 -3.27 -22.82
C LYS A 176 9.37 -2.18 -23.59
#